data_AF-A0A1L0C3B1-F1
#
_entry.id   AF-A0A1L0C3B1-F1
#
_cell.length_a   1.000
_cell.length_b   1.000
_cell.length_c   1.000
_cell.angle_alpha   90.00
_cell.angle_beta   90.00
_cell.angle_gamma   90.00
#
_symmetry.space_group_name_H-M   'P 1'
#
loop_
_entity.id
_entity.type
_entity.pdbx_description
1 polymer ?
#
loop_
_entity_poly.entity_id
_entity_poly.type
_entity_poly.pdbx_seq_one_letter_code
_entity_poly.pdbx_strand_id
1 'polypeptide(L)'
;MSYPAYVNGEPPVVTLKEYDVAPWAGTTCVDRRGNTFVIVVMEKPEQVVATVDAGDNDTLNTIFKSAHKDFSDQLVENKGNVPRKSN
;
A
#
# COMPACT_ATOMS: atom_id res chain seq x y z
N MET A 1 2.41 4.35 21.82
CA MET A 1 2.83 4.14 20.42
C MET A 1 2.31 5.32 19.62
N SER A 2 3.16 5.99 18.85
CA SER A 2 2.83 7.28 18.24
C SER A 2 3.31 7.32 16.79
N TYR A 3 2.52 7.96 15.94
CA TYR A 3 2.91 8.26 14.55
C TYR A 3 3.97 9.37 14.53
N PRO A 4 4.79 9.42 13.46
CA PRO A 4 5.82 10.44 13.37
C PRO A 4 5.18 11.83 13.25
N ALA A 5 5.88 12.84 13.77
CA ALA A 5 5.40 14.20 13.75
C ALA A 5 5.45 14.78 12.32
N TYR A 6 4.48 15.63 12.02
CA TYR A 6 4.46 16.38 10.77
C TYR A 6 5.55 17.44 10.78
N VAL A 7 6.21 17.63 9.65
CA VAL A 7 7.25 18.64 9.47
C VAL A 7 6.66 19.75 8.62
N ASN A 8 6.55 20.96 9.18
CA ASN A 8 5.92 22.12 8.52
C ASN A 8 4.48 21.89 8.05
N GLY A 9 3.70 21.08 8.78
CA GLY A 9 2.31 20.78 8.43
C GLY A 9 2.15 19.69 7.36
N GLU A 10 3.26 19.13 6.88
CA GLU A 10 3.28 18.01 5.92
C GLU A 10 3.69 16.70 6.61
N PRO A 11 3.18 15.55 6.14
CA PRO A 11 3.65 14.26 6.62
C PRO A 11 5.15 14.10 6.32
N PRO A 12 5.92 13.51 7.24
CA PRO A 12 7.35 13.29 7.03
C PRO A 12 7.57 12.32 5.86
N VAL A 13 8.71 12.46 5.18
CA VAL A 13 9.14 11.53 4.14
C VAL A 13 9.98 10.43 4.77
N VAL A 14 9.70 9.17 4.45
CA VAL A 14 10.44 8.00 4.93
C VAL A 14 10.73 7.04 3.78
N THR A 15 11.85 6.35 3.85
CA THR A 15 12.16 5.22 2.97
C THR A 15 11.38 3.97 3.40
N LEU A 16 11.23 3.00 2.52
CA LEU A 16 10.66 1.69 2.86
C LEU A 16 11.47 0.97 3.93
N LYS A 17 12.79 1.17 3.98
CA LYS A 17 13.65 0.58 5.00
C LYS A 17 13.35 1.15 6.39
N GLU A 18 13.14 2.46 6.48
CA GLU A 18 12.74 3.10 7.74
C GLU A 18 11.33 2.68 8.15
N TYR A 19 10.44 2.52 7.17
CA TYR A 19 9.09 2.02 7.42
C TYR A 19 9.07 0.58 7.95
N ASP A 20 9.87 -0.32 7.38
CA ASP A 20 9.87 -1.75 7.72
C ASP A 20 10.22 -2.02 9.20
N VAL A 21 11.04 -1.16 9.79
CA VAL A 21 11.44 -1.24 11.21
C VAL A 21 10.68 -0.26 12.10
N ALA A 22 9.79 0.55 11.54
CA ALA A 22 9.04 1.53 12.30
C ALA A 22 8.08 0.82 13.26
N PRO A 23 8.04 1.18 14.55
CA PRO A 23 7.13 0.54 15.49
C PRO A 23 5.69 0.56 14.98
N TRP A 24 5.25 1.70 14.44
CA TRP A 24 3.88 1.92 13.96
C TRP A 24 3.50 1.15 12.68
N ALA A 25 4.45 0.47 12.01
CA ALA A 25 4.23 -0.25 10.76
C ALA A 25 3.13 -1.32 10.85
N GLY A 26 3.01 -2.00 11.99
CA GLY A 26 1.99 -3.04 12.19
C GLY A 26 0.53 -2.53 12.19
N THR A 27 0.33 -1.22 12.27
CA THR A 27 -1.01 -0.58 12.27
C THR A 27 -1.29 0.23 11.01
N THR A 28 -0.37 0.19 10.04
CA THR A 28 -0.40 1.04 8.86
C THR A 28 -0.15 0.22 7.60
N CYS A 29 -0.50 0.79 6.45
CA CYS A 29 -0.20 0.19 5.15
C CYS A 29 0.23 1.24 4.14
N VAL A 30 0.95 0.80 3.11
CA VAL A 30 1.30 1.65 1.97
C VAL A 30 0.08 1.73 1.05
N ASP A 31 -0.29 2.95 0.68
CA ASP A 31 -1.36 3.26 -0.26
C ASP A 31 -0.84 4.12 -1.42
N ARG A 32 -1.45 3.98 -2.58
CA ARG A 32 -1.11 4.76 -3.78
C ARG A 32 -2.08 5.91 -3.94
N ARG A 33 -1.59 7.15 -3.80
CA ARG A 33 -2.37 8.37 -4.05
C ARG A 33 -1.80 9.11 -5.24
N GLY A 34 -2.46 8.97 -6.39
CA GLY A 34 -2.00 9.53 -7.66
C GLY A 34 -0.65 8.94 -8.08
N ASN A 35 0.38 9.81 -8.14
CA ASN A 35 1.74 9.45 -8.53
C ASN A 35 2.68 9.20 -7.35
N THR A 36 2.19 9.32 -6.11
CA THR A 36 2.99 9.14 -4.90
C THR A 36 2.47 7.97 -4.08
N PHE A 37 3.37 7.39 -3.29
CA PHE A 37 3.00 6.41 -2.28
C PHE A 37 3.03 7.07 -0.90
N VAL A 38 2.03 6.75 -0.10
CA VAL A 38 1.87 7.26 1.27
C VAL A 38 1.66 6.08 2.20
N ILE A 39 1.96 6.29 3.47
CA ILE A 39 1.63 5.32 4.52
C ILE A 39 0.43 5.85 5.29
N VAL A 40 -0.59 5.02 5.42
CA VAL A 40 -1.89 5.37 6.03
C VAL A 40 -2.23 4.42 7.17
N VAL A 41 -3.08 4.86 8.09
CA VAL A 41 -3.58 4.01 9.19
C VAL A 41 -4.60 3.00 8.63
N MET A 42 -4.45 1.72 8.94
CA MET A 42 -5.34 0.67 8.39
C MET A 42 -6.81 0.88 8.79
N GLU A 43 -7.05 1.29 10.05
CA GLU A 43 -8.41 1.54 10.56
C GLU A 43 -9.02 2.85 10.04
N LYS A 44 -8.18 3.78 9.55
CA LYS A 44 -8.57 5.11 9.07
C LYS A 44 -7.73 5.48 7.85
N PRO A 45 -7.98 4.88 6.67
CA PRO A 45 -7.11 5.02 5.50
C PRO A 45 -6.98 6.46 4.99
N GLU A 46 -7.90 7.36 5.35
CA GLU A 46 -7.83 8.79 5.09
C GLU A 46 -6.64 9.47 5.80
N GLN A 47 -6.22 8.95 6.96
CA GLN A 47 -5.15 9.48 7.77
C GLN A 47 -3.78 9.04 7.24
N VAL A 48 -3.07 9.98 6.62
CA VAL A 48 -1.67 9.81 6.18
C VAL A 48 -0.73 10.02 7.36
N VAL A 49 0.21 9.12 7.58
CA VAL A 49 1.22 9.24 8.66
C VAL A 49 2.61 9.57 8.12
N ALA A 50 2.90 9.21 6.87
CA ALA A 50 4.15 9.51 6.19
C ALA A 50 3.97 9.44 4.67
N THR A 51 4.87 10.09 3.94
CA THR A 51 5.03 9.93 2.49
C THR A 51 6.23 9.03 2.23
N VAL A 52 6.15 8.15 1.23
CA VAL A 52 7.30 7.31 0.87
C VAL A 52 8.26 8.11 -0.01
N ASP A 53 9.56 7.96 0.26
CA ASP A 53 10.62 8.54 -0.56
C ASP A 53 10.50 8.10 -2.02
N ALA A 54 10.72 9.05 -2.94
CA ALA A 54 10.56 8.80 -4.37
C ALA A 54 11.55 7.75 -4.92
N GLY A 55 12.68 7.54 -4.26
CA GLY A 55 13.67 6.52 -4.61
C GLY A 55 13.14 5.09 -4.47
N ASP A 56 12.11 4.87 -3.65
CA ASP A 56 11.48 3.56 -3.47
C ASP A 56 10.23 3.34 -4.37
N ASN A 57 9.84 4.36 -5.16
CA ASN A 57 8.65 4.29 -6.00
C ASN A 57 8.71 3.16 -7.02
N ASP A 58 9.87 2.86 -7.59
CA ASP A 58 10.02 1.80 -8.60
C ASP A 58 9.80 0.40 -8.00
N THR A 59 10.30 0.19 -6.78
CA THR A 59 10.05 -1.02 -6.00
C THR A 59 8.56 -1.16 -5.71
N LEU A 60 7.91 -0.11 -5.22
CA LEU A 60 6.47 -0.13 -4.95
C LEU A 60 5.65 -0.32 -6.22
N ASN A 61 5.99 0.37 -7.31
CA ASN A 61 5.34 0.19 -8.61
C ASN A 61 5.39 -1.27 -9.07
N THR A 62 6.53 -1.93 -8.87
CA THR A 62 6.71 -3.34 -9.22
C THR A 62 5.80 -4.23 -8.36
N ILE A 63 5.80 -4.03 -7.04
CA ILE A 63 4.96 -4.78 -6.09
C ILE A 63 3.46 -4.61 -6.39
N PHE A 64 3.01 -3.37 -6.64
CA PHE A 64 1.61 -3.10 -6.95
C PHE A 64 1.21 -3.69 -8.31
N LYS A 65 2.09 -3.64 -9.32
CA LYS A 65 1.84 -4.26 -10.63
C LYS A 65 1.77 -5.78 -10.54
N SER A 66 2.68 -6.42 -9.79
CA SER A 66 2.66 -7.87 -9.61
C SER A 66 1.42 -8.30 -8.82
N ALA A 67 1.08 -7.61 -7.73
CA ALA A 67 -0.13 -7.90 -6.96
C ALA A 67 -1.41 -7.77 -7.80
N HIS A 68 -1.48 -6.74 -8.67
CA HIS A 68 -2.61 -6.58 -9.59
C HIS A 68 -2.68 -7.68 -10.65
N LYS A 69 -1.51 -8.11 -11.16
CA LYS A 69 -1.40 -9.23 -12.11
C LYS A 69 -1.85 -10.54 -11.47
N ASP A 70 -1.33 -10.87 -10.29
CA ASP A 70 -1.66 -12.11 -9.57
C ASP A 70 -3.16 -12.17 -9.23
N PHE A 71 -3.75 -11.04 -8.81
CA PHE A 71 -5.20 -10.95 -8.60
C PHE A 71 -6.00 -11.16 -9.89
N SER A 72 -5.54 -10.58 -11.00
CA SER A 72 -6.19 -10.76 -12.31
C SER A 72 -6.09 -12.22 -12.79
N ASP A 73 -4.93 -12.85 -12.63
CA ASP A 73 -4.69 -14.24 -13.01
C ASP A 73 -5.54 -15.20 -12.15
N GLN A 74 -5.63 -14.98 -10.83
CA GLN A 74 -6.54 -15.71 -9.94
C GLN A 74 -8.02 -15.56 -10.35
N LEU A 75 -8.44 -14.39 -10.82
CA LEU A 75 -9.81 -14.17 -11.30
C LEU A 75 -10.09 -14.93 -12.61
N VAL A 76 -9.07 -15.07 -13.48
CA VAL A 76 -9.17 -15.82 -14.74
C VAL A 76 -9.19 -17.32 -14.49
N GLU A 77 -8.32 -17.84 -13.62
CA GLU A 77 -8.28 -19.27 -13.26
C GLU A 77 -9.56 -19.72 -12.54
N ASN A 78 -10.11 -18.90 -11.64
CA ASN A 78 -11.34 -19.24 -10.91
C ASN A 78 -12.63 -19.11 -11.75
N LYS A 79 -12.61 -18.42 -12.90
CA LYS A 79 -13.73 -18.42 -13.86
C LYS A 79 -13.92 -19.75 -14.60
N GLY A 80 -12.94 -20.66 -14.52
CA GLY A 80 -13.06 -22.04 -15.02
C GLY A 80 -13.86 -22.98 -14.12
N ASN A 81 -14.11 -22.61 -12.85
CA ASN A 81 -14.68 -23.50 -11.83
C ASN A 81 -15.95 -22.97 -11.15
N VAL A 82 -16.56 -21.90 -11.67
CA VAL A 82 -17.91 -21.49 -11.27
C VAL A 82 -18.91 -22.48 -11.86
N PRO A 83 -19.68 -23.24 -11.05
CA PRO A 83 -20.75 -24.06 -11.59
C PRO A 83 -21.74 -23.14 -12.27
N ARG A 84 -21.86 -23.26 -13.61
CA ARG A 84 -22.97 -22.64 -14.33
C ARG A 84 -24.25 -23.21 -13.73
N LYS A 85 -25.06 -22.37 -13.09
CA LYS A 85 -26.46 -22.74 -12.83
C LYS A 85 -27.09 -23.03 -14.19
N SER A 86 -27.35 -24.31 -14.47
CA SER A 86 -28.24 -24.71 -15.54
C SER A 86 -29.62 -24.15 -15.23
N ASN A 87 -30.14 -23.33 -16.12
CA ASN A 87 -31.52 -22.85 -16.10
C ASN A 87 -32.38 -23.83 -16.89
#